data_AF-A0A651F7Z2-F1
#
_entry.id   AF-A0A651F7Z2-F1
#
_cell.length_a   1.000
_cell.length_b   1.000
_cell.length_c   1.000
_cell.angle_alpha   90.00
_cell.angle_beta   90.00
_cell.angle_gamma   90.00
#
_symmetry.space_group_name_H-M   'P 1'
#
loop_
_entity.id
_entity.type
_entity.pdbx_description
1 polymer ?
#
loop_
_entity_poly.entity_id
_entity_poly.type
_entity_poly.pdbx_seq_one_letter_code
_entity_poly.pdbx_strand_id
1 'polypeptide(L)'
;MDFCDYIMYNEGAKGWKMSQNNNDFQNAARRQDAETFSFIDAVSEAYETYPELVKKVFFIDPATDNIPHPDPAVVQELIDFVTKTKPGRDVIQPIIAECKKNKSSYCHTNGPGGGFVFVYSGEDALRLTGGENHNGHSHKTELQFVFDHELAHAIVPEARSDNLFLAESVADAFAALRHLQRNKGDTGFIEDMMLARAAGTAFRKNGILNFSSPVLEKILEDAKTVNFEKFSHAETVSYVTATAQQYTPDGATLGKLYKSFAALKEQPQLKDLQNIVATTGDANALKWGKRILQALQTSRIPKPANLRHDKDQKQKQNQKSRGKYRPGLTCSGK
;
A
#
# COMPACT_ATOMS: atom_id res chain seq x y z
N MET A 1 -13.74 -0.40 25.07
CA MET A 1 -13.08 -1.50 24.34
C MET A 1 -12.29 -0.77 23.30
N ASP A 2 -11.02 -0.53 23.61
CA ASP A 2 -10.22 0.57 23.06
C ASP A 2 -9.49 0.17 21.77
N PHE A 3 -9.25 1.20 20.96
CA PHE A 3 -9.32 1.25 19.50
C PHE A 3 -8.00 0.90 18.78
N CYS A 4 -7.07 0.17 19.41
CA CYS A 4 -5.67 0.10 18.97
C CYS A 4 -5.07 -1.31 18.80
N ASP A 5 -5.71 -2.36 19.29
CA ASP A 5 -5.06 -3.69 19.37
C ASP A 5 -5.22 -4.57 18.11
N TYR A 6 -5.93 -4.11 17.07
CA TYR A 6 -6.26 -4.95 15.91
C TYR A 6 -5.57 -4.62 14.59
N ILE A 7 -4.69 -3.61 14.55
CA ILE A 7 -3.68 -3.47 13.49
C ILE A 7 -2.35 -4.05 14.00
N MET A 8 -2.38 -5.27 14.54
CA MET A 8 -1.16 -6.04 14.79
C MET A 8 -0.73 -6.70 13.48
N TYR A 9 0.06 -6.00 12.67
CA TYR A 9 0.76 -6.61 11.52
C TYR A 9 1.90 -7.48 12.05
N ASN A 10 1.59 -8.75 12.32
CA ASN A 10 2.60 -9.73 12.67
C ASN A 10 2.31 -11.10 12.04
N GLU A 11 2.61 -11.21 10.75
CA GLU A 11 3.19 -12.45 10.22
C GLU A 11 4.41 -12.06 9.39
N GLY A 12 5.56 -12.56 9.82
CA GLY A 12 6.85 -12.11 9.33
C GLY A 12 6.94 -12.10 7.81
N ALA A 13 7.46 -11.00 7.29
CA ALA A 13 8.19 -10.98 6.03
C ALA A 13 9.46 -11.85 6.15
N LYS A 14 9.30 -13.15 6.45
CA LYS A 14 10.31 -14.16 6.15
C LYS A 14 10.30 -14.36 4.64
N GLY A 15 11.08 -13.52 3.95
CA GLY A 15 11.60 -13.83 2.62
C GLY A 15 10.92 -13.15 1.45
N TRP A 16 10.92 -11.81 1.40
CA TRP A 16 11.16 -11.14 0.12
C TRP A 16 12.67 -11.00 -0.06
N LYS A 17 13.36 -12.09 -0.41
CA LYS A 17 14.75 -11.99 -0.88
C LYS A 17 14.72 -11.53 -2.33
N MET A 18 15.03 -10.26 -2.56
CA MET A 18 15.40 -9.79 -3.89
C MET A 18 16.73 -10.45 -4.27
N SER A 19 16.75 -11.25 -5.32
CA SER A 19 18.00 -11.68 -5.93
C SER A 19 18.60 -10.48 -6.65
N GLN A 20 19.67 -9.90 -6.10
CA GLN A 20 20.48 -8.92 -6.80
C GLN A 20 21.11 -9.59 -8.02
N ASN A 21 20.61 -9.28 -9.22
CA ASN A 21 21.30 -9.58 -10.47
C ASN A 21 22.15 -8.37 -10.85
N ASN A 22 23.46 -8.59 -10.91
CA ASN A 22 24.53 -7.58 -11.08
C ASN A 22 24.60 -6.88 -12.46
N ASN A 23 23.48 -6.65 -13.16
CA ASN A 23 23.49 -5.97 -14.47
C ASN A 23 22.90 -4.54 -14.43
N ASP A 24 22.57 -3.99 -13.26
CA ASP A 24 21.89 -2.69 -13.14
C ASP A 24 22.82 -1.44 -13.15
N PHE A 25 24.14 -1.63 -13.21
CA PHE A 25 25.08 -0.49 -13.13
C PHE A 25 25.04 0.46 -14.34
N GLN A 26 24.49 0.05 -15.48
CA GLN A 26 24.41 0.91 -16.67
C GLN A 26 23.08 1.67 -16.82
N ASN A 27 22.04 1.34 -16.03
CA ASN A 27 20.79 2.11 -15.97
C ASN A 27 20.79 3.18 -14.85
N ALA A 28 21.77 3.14 -13.93
CA ALA A 28 21.91 4.15 -12.88
C ALA A 28 22.30 5.53 -13.41
N ALA A 29 23.02 5.62 -14.54
CA ALA A 29 23.53 6.87 -15.09
C ALA A 29 22.49 7.70 -15.89
N ARG A 30 21.28 7.18 -16.14
CA ARG A 30 20.16 7.93 -16.72
C ARG A 30 19.16 8.48 -15.68
N ARG A 31 19.42 8.28 -14.39
CA ARG A 31 18.62 8.82 -13.27
C ARG A 31 19.07 10.25 -12.90
N GLN A 32 19.24 11.12 -13.90
CA GLN A 32 19.29 12.55 -13.66
C GLN A 32 17.88 12.98 -13.21
N ASP A 33 17.79 13.44 -11.95
CA ASP A 33 16.65 14.10 -11.32
C ASP A 33 15.37 13.27 -11.12
N ALA A 34 15.49 12.05 -10.57
CA ALA A 34 14.34 11.44 -9.93
C ALA A 34 14.01 12.24 -8.65
N GLU A 35 13.03 13.15 -8.73
CA GLU A 35 12.54 13.92 -7.59
C GLU A 35 12.27 12.98 -6.40
N THR A 36 13.01 13.19 -5.31
CA THR A 36 12.80 12.48 -4.04
C THR A 36 11.52 13.00 -3.38
N PHE A 37 10.88 12.14 -2.58
CA PHE A 37 9.73 12.56 -1.78
C PHE A 37 10.23 13.38 -0.59
N SER A 38 9.68 14.58 -0.39
CA SER A 38 9.96 15.40 0.77
C SER A 38 8.78 15.35 1.72
N PHE A 39 8.94 14.66 2.85
CA PHE A 39 7.90 14.60 3.89
C PHE A 39 7.60 15.98 4.47
N ILE A 40 8.63 16.83 4.62
CA ILE A 40 8.48 18.21 5.12
C ILE A 40 7.63 19.04 4.16
N ASP A 41 7.87 18.91 2.86
CA ASP A 41 7.09 19.66 1.86
C ASP A 41 5.64 19.15 1.81
N ALA A 42 5.42 17.83 1.92
CA ALA A 42 4.07 17.26 1.98
C ALA A 42 3.29 17.73 3.23
N VAL A 43 3.94 17.81 4.39
CA VAL A 43 3.34 18.36 5.62
C VAL A 43 3.07 19.86 5.49
N SER A 44 3.98 20.60 4.86
CA SER A 44 3.78 22.04 4.61
C SER A 44 2.60 22.27 3.66
N GLU A 45 2.51 21.53 2.55
CA GLU A 45 1.35 21.55 1.64
C GLU A 45 0.05 21.22 2.41
N ALA A 46 0.08 20.23 3.30
CA ALA A 46 -1.08 19.87 4.10
C ALA A 46 -1.53 21.01 5.03
N TYR A 47 -0.61 21.68 5.73
CA TYR A 47 -0.96 22.81 6.59
C TYR A 47 -1.39 24.05 5.81
N GLU A 48 -0.84 24.29 4.63
CA GLU A 48 -1.28 25.38 3.75
C GLU A 48 -2.68 25.11 3.21
N THR A 49 -2.95 23.88 2.81
CA THR A 49 -4.26 23.45 2.28
C THR A 49 -5.30 23.41 3.40
N TYR A 50 -4.91 23.03 4.62
CA TYR A 50 -5.76 22.83 5.78
C TYR A 50 -5.21 23.54 7.04
N PRO A 51 -5.30 24.88 7.12
CA PRO A 51 -4.74 25.64 8.23
C PRO A 51 -5.31 25.23 9.60
N GLU A 52 -6.53 24.70 9.65
CA GLU A 52 -7.16 24.21 10.86
C GLU A 52 -6.50 22.94 11.43
N LEU A 53 -5.72 22.20 10.63
CA LEU A 53 -5.01 21.01 11.07
C LEU A 53 -3.77 21.32 11.89
N VAL A 54 -3.19 22.51 11.76
CA VAL A 54 -1.95 22.90 12.46
C VAL A 54 -2.05 22.66 13.97
N LYS A 55 -3.25 22.77 14.55
CA LYS A 55 -3.48 22.55 16.00
C LYS A 55 -4.02 21.17 16.34
N LYS A 56 -4.27 20.33 15.35
CA LYS A 56 -5.04 19.08 15.49
C LYS A 56 -4.35 17.86 14.92
N VAL A 57 -3.41 18.01 14.00
CA VAL A 57 -2.72 16.90 13.34
C VAL A 57 -1.23 17.12 13.52
N PHE A 58 -0.57 16.10 14.05
CA PHE A 58 0.84 16.12 14.41
C PHE A 58 1.57 15.07 13.58
N PHE A 59 2.66 15.43 12.92
CA PHE A 59 3.40 14.53 12.03
C PHE A 59 4.72 14.12 12.67
N ILE A 60 5.05 12.83 12.58
CA ILE A 60 6.29 12.24 13.07
C ILE A 60 6.93 11.46 11.93
N ASP A 61 8.16 11.82 11.58
CA ASP A 61 9.05 11.01 10.77
C ASP A 61 9.99 10.21 11.69
N PRO A 62 9.66 8.95 11.99
CA PRO A 62 10.49 8.11 12.82
C PRO A 62 11.80 7.66 12.14
N ALA A 63 11.97 7.80 10.82
CA ALA A 63 13.25 7.45 10.18
C ALA A 63 14.32 8.49 10.51
N THR A 64 13.93 9.76 10.59
CA THR A 64 14.83 10.89 10.87
C THR A 64 14.68 11.46 12.28
N ASP A 65 13.76 10.90 13.08
CA ASP A 65 13.33 11.43 14.38
C ASP A 65 12.89 12.91 14.29
N ASN A 66 12.28 13.28 13.16
CA ASN A 66 11.86 14.64 12.85
C ASN A 66 10.36 14.84 13.09
N ILE A 67 9.97 16.02 13.55
CA ILE A 67 8.58 16.44 13.77
C ILE A 67 8.37 17.75 13.00
N PRO A 68 7.93 17.69 11.73
CA PRO A 68 7.73 18.88 10.93
C PRO A 68 6.52 19.68 11.44
N HIS A 69 6.80 20.86 11.99
CA HIS A 69 5.77 21.82 12.40
C HIS A 69 6.33 23.25 12.36
N PRO A 70 5.55 24.25 11.90
CA PRO A 70 6.03 25.64 11.82
C PRO A 70 6.24 26.32 13.18
N ASP A 71 5.52 25.88 14.21
CA ASP A 71 5.63 26.38 15.59
C ASP A 71 6.46 25.42 16.48
N PRO A 72 7.64 25.82 16.98
CA PRO A 72 8.47 25.02 17.88
C PRO A 72 7.79 24.66 19.22
N ALA A 73 6.85 25.48 19.71
CA ALA A 73 6.14 25.20 20.95
C ALA A 73 5.24 23.96 20.80
N VAL A 74 4.60 23.81 19.64
CA VAL A 74 3.76 22.64 19.32
C VAL A 74 4.62 21.38 19.12
N VAL A 75 5.83 21.52 18.56
CA VAL A 75 6.81 20.41 18.52
C VAL A 75 7.13 19.93 19.93
N GLN A 76 7.44 20.86 20.84
CA GLN A 76 7.75 20.51 22.22
C GLN A 76 6.55 19.89 22.95
N GLU A 77 5.33 20.37 22.67
CA GLU A 77 4.10 19.76 23.19
C GLU A 77 3.95 18.30 22.75
N LEU A 78 4.20 18.00 21.46
CA LEU A 78 4.14 16.63 20.96
C LEU A 78 5.23 15.75 21.60
N ILE A 79 6.45 16.26 21.74
CA ILE A 79 7.54 15.54 22.42
C ILE A 79 7.15 15.20 23.86
N ASP A 80 6.63 16.19 24.59
CA ASP A 80 6.18 16.02 25.97
C ASP A 80 5.01 15.05 26.05
N PHE A 81 4.07 15.11 25.11
CA PHE A 81 2.98 14.15 25.02
C PHE A 81 3.50 12.72 24.85
N VAL A 82 4.34 12.48 23.84
CA VAL A 82 4.88 11.16 23.49
C VAL A 82 5.75 10.59 24.62
N THR A 83 6.50 11.42 25.35
CA THR A 83 7.49 10.96 26.35
C THR A 83 6.95 10.95 27.78
N LYS A 84 6.12 11.93 28.15
CA LYS A 84 5.72 12.16 29.55
C LYS A 84 4.31 11.69 29.88
N THR A 85 3.42 11.53 28.89
CA THR A 85 2.04 11.08 29.14
C THR A 85 1.88 9.57 29.04
N LYS A 86 0.84 9.02 29.68
CA LYS A 86 0.50 7.60 29.57
C LYS A 86 0.09 7.21 28.13
N PRO A 87 -0.83 7.92 27.44
CA PRO A 87 -1.17 7.60 26.05
C PRO A 87 0.03 7.67 25.11
N GLY A 88 0.91 8.66 25.28
CA GLY A 88 2.13 8.78 24.48
C GLY A 88 3.05 7.56 24.61
N ARG A 89 3.30 7.10 25.84
CA ARG A 89 4.16 5.93 26.08
C ARG A 89 3.51 4.60 25.74
N ASP A 90 2.23 4.43 26.08
CA ASP A 90 1.55 3.13 25.98
C ASP A 90 1.00 2.87 24.56
N VAL A 91 0.79 3.92 23.76
CA VAL A 91 0.18 3.81 22.43
C VAL A 91 1.09 4.36 21.34
N ILE A 92 1.51 5.63 21.43
CA ILE A 92 2.22 6.29 20.33
C ILE A 92 3.67 5.77 20.17
N GLN A 93 4.42 5.55 21.26
CA GLN A 93 5.77 5.00 21.16
C GLN A 93 5.81 3.60 20.54
N PRO A 94 4.92 2.65 20.90
CA PRO A 94 4.79 1.38 20.18
C PRO A 94 4.54 1.55 18.68
N ILE A 95 3.65 2.47 18.28
CA ILE A 95 3.37 2.75 16.87
C ILE A 95 4.60 3.29 16.14
N ILE A 96 5.35 4.20 16.77
CA ILE A 96 6.63 4.69 16.24
C ILE A 96 7.61 3.54 16.01
N ALA A 97 7.78 2.67 17.00
CA ALA A 97 8.67 1.51 16.89
C ALA A 97 8.21 0.52 15.80
N GLU A 98 6.91 0.28 15.72
CA GLU A 98 6.31 -0.58 14.70
C GLU A 98 6.46 0.00 13.30
N CYS A 99 6.24 1.31 13.14
CA CYS A 99 6.48 2.05 11.91
C CYS A 99 7.92 1.87 11.41
N LYS A 100 8.93 2.08 12.27
CA LYS A 100 10.35 1.86 11.92
C LYS A 100 10.60 0.42 11.49
N LYS A 101 10.05 -0.55 12.23
CA LYS A 101 10.25 -1.98 12.00
C LYS A 101 9.60 -2.47 10.70
N ASN A 102 8.35 -2.06 10.47
CA ASN A 102 7.48 -2.58 9.41
C ASN A 102 7.49 -1.70 8.16
N LYS A 103 8.16 -0.54 8.17
CA LYS A 103 8.21 0.38 7.01
C LYS A 103 6.80 0.71 6.50
N SER A 104 5.91 1.01 7.45
CA SER A 104 4.48 1.28 7.25
C SER A 104 4.13 2.65 7.82
N SER A 105 2.99 3.23 7.46
CA SER A 105 2.54 4.52 8.01
C SER A 105 1.23 4.33 8.77
N TYR A 106 0.94 5.25 9.69
CA TYR A 106 -0.23 5.16 10.57
C TYR A 106 -0.77 6.55 10.92
N CYS A 107 -2.09 6.66 11.01
CA CYS A 107 -2.80 7.80 11.57
C CYS A 107 -3.56 7.38 12.84
N HIS A 108 -3.32 8.07 13.96
CA HIS A 108 -3.90 7.71 15.25
C HIS A 108 -4.65 8.89 15.90
N THR A 109 -5.85 8.66 16.44
CA THR A 109 -6.73 9.69 17.06
C THR A 109 -6.36 10.10 18.49
N ASN A 110 -5.13 9.79 18.96
CA ASN A 110 -4.70 10.04 20.35
C ASN A 110 -3.49 10.96 20.39
N GLY A 111 -3.61 12.15 19.80
CA GLY A 111 -2.62 13.21 19.88
C GLY A 111 -2.84 14.18 21.06
N PRO A 112 -1.90 15.12 21.25
CA PRO A 112 -2.10 16.25 22.15
C PRO A 112 -3.47 16.93 21.92
N GLY A 113 -4.15 17.30 23.01
CA GLY A 113 -5.47 17.95 22.94
C GLY A 113 -6.60 17.12 22.31
N GLY A 114 -6.43 15.80 22.15
CA GLY A 114 -7.38 14.95 21.41
C GLY A 114 -7.24 15.05 19.90
N GLY A 115 -6.09 15.53 19.42
CA GLY A 115 -5.74 15.57 18.00
C GLY A 115 -5.33 14.21 17.43
N PHE A 116 -4.67 14.24 16.27
CA PHE A 116 -4.21 13.10 15.50
C PHE A 116 -2.69 13.06 15.46
N VAL A 117 -2.11 11.87 15.56
CA VAL A 117 -0.68 11.64 15.35
C VAL A 117 -0.51 10.80 14.10
N PHE A 118 0.12 11.39 13.09
CA PHE A 118 0.59 10.72 11.89
C PHE A 118 2.02 10.25 12.15
N VAL A 119 2.28 8.95 11.96
CA VAL A 119 3.64 8.38 11.92
C VAL A 119 3.96 7.87 10.51
N TYR A 120 5.02 8.39 9.87
CA TYR A 120 5.30 8.16 8.45
C TYR A 120 6.63 7.45 8.19
N SER A 121 6.61 6.26 7.57
CA SER A 121 7.84 5.47 7.36
C SER A 121 8.86 6.01 6.34
N GLY A 122 8.57 7.12 5.64
CA GLY A 122 9.54 7.79 4.78
C GLY A 122 9.94 6.98 3.54
N GLU A 123 11.10 7.29 2.96
CA GLU A 123 11.62 6.66 1.73
C GLU A 123 11.87 5.14 1.85
N ASP A 124 11.84 4.62 3.07
CA ASP A 124 12.02 3.20 3.35
C ASP A 124 10.71 2.40 3.27
N ALA A 125 9.57 3.06 3.05
CA ALA A 125 8.24 2.45 3.04
C ALA A 125 8.10 1.29 2.05
N LEU A 126 7.20 0.36 2.37
CA LEU A 126 6.83 -0.69 1.44
C LEU A 126 6.10 -0.11 0.22
N ARG A 127 6.61 -0.43 -0.97
CA ARG A 127 5.99 -0.12 -2.25
C ARG A 127 4.57 -0.71 -2.33
N LEU A 128 3.61 0.11 -2.73
CA LEU A 128 2.20 -0.26 -2.84
C LEU A 128 1.92 -1.12 -4.09
N THR A 129 2.56 -0.80 -5.22
CA THR A 129 2.27 -1.44 -6.52
C THR A 129 3.28 -2.53 -6.94
N GLY A 130 4.29 -2.82 -6.11
CA GLY A 130 5.01 -4.10 -6.20
C GLY A 130 6.52 -4.11 -6.34
N GLY A 131 7.22 -2.99 -6.12
CA GLY A 131 8.69 -2.94 -6.02
C GLY A 131 9.34 -1.95 -6.98
N GLU A 132 10.66 -1.79 -6.87
CA GLU A 132 11.42 -0.87 -7.72
C GLU A 132 11.24 -1.20 -9.21
N ASN A 133 10.82 -0.20 -9.99
CA ASN A 133 10.59 -0.27 -11.44
C ASN A 133 9.36 -1.06 -11.91
N HIS A 134 8.41 -1.40 -11.03
CA HIS A 134 7.12 -1.94 -11.47
C HIS A 134 6.25 -0.83 -12.09
N ASN A 135 5.89 -0.99 -13.36
CA ASN A 135 5.03 -0.11 -14.17
C ASN A 135 5.46 1.36 -14.31
N GLY A 136 6.69 1.71 -13.95
CA GLY A 136 7.24 3.05 -14.17
C GLY A 136 6.81 4.11 -13.15
N HIS A 137 6.08 3.74 -12.09
CA HIS A 137 5.70 4.67 -11.03
C HIS A 137 6.90 5.02 -10.14
N SER A 138 7.08 6.31 -9.88
CA SER A 138 8.14 6.78 -8.99
C SER A 138 7.84 6.38 -7.54
N HIS A 139 8.88 6.20 -6.71
CA HIS A 139 8.65 5.96 -5.28
C HIS A 139 7.94 7.17 -4.64
N LYS A 140 8.27 8.38 -5.11
CA LYS A 140 7.64 9.62 -4.68
C LYS A 140 6.12 9.58 -4.85
N THR A 141 5.63 9.08 -5.98
CA THR A 141 4.19 8.95 -6.24
C THR A 141 3.51 8.04 -5.23
N GLU A 142 4.11 6.89 -4.93
CA GLU A 142 3.58 5.93 -3.95
C GLU A 142 3.58 6.51 -2.54
N LEU A 143 4.69 7.15 -2.15
CA LEU A 143 4.86 7.83 -0.87
C LEU A 143 3.83 8.96 -0.68
N GLN A 144 3.66 9.80 -1.70
CA GLN A 144 2.63 10.84 -1.68
C GLN A 144 1.22 10.27 -1.53
N PHE A 145 0.93 9.15 -2.19
CA PHE A 145 -0.38 8.48 -2.03
C PHE A 145 -0.57 7.95 -0.61
N VAL A 146 0.44 7.33 -0.01
CA VAL A 146 0.38 6.90 1.40
C VAL A 146 0.16 8.11 2.31
N PHE A 147 0.87 9.21 2.07
CA PHE A 147 0.67 10.44 2.84
C PHE A 147 -0.77 10.94 2.74
N ASP A 148 -1.30 11.06 1.52
CA ASP A 148 -2.67 11.54 1.29
C ASP A 148 -3.72 10.58 1.90
N HIS A 149 -3.46 9.27 1.88
CA HIS A 149 -4.32 8.24 2.50
C HIS A 149 -4.40 8.43 4.02
N GLU A 150 -3.25 8.49 4.70
CA GLU A 150 -3.19 8.65 6.14
C GLU A 150 -3.73 10.02 6.60
N LEU A 151 -3.50 11.07 5.79
CA LEU A 151 -4.08 12.39 6.02
C LEU A 151 -5.61 12.35 5.97
N ALA A 152 -6.19 11.55 5.07
CA ALA A 152 -7.64 11.40 4.96
C ALA A 152 -8.28 10.90 6.27
N HIS A 153 -7.61 10.01 7.00
CA HIS A 153 -8.07 9.55 8.32
C HIS A 153 -8.19 10.68 9.34
N ALA A 154 -7.42 11.76 9.20
CA ALA A 154 -7.54 12.92 10.09
C ALA A 154 -8.65 13.88 9.65
N ILE A 155 -8.82 14.08 8.34
CA ILE A 155 -9.59 15.22 7.81
C ILE A 155 -10.98 14.83 7.27
N VAL A 156 -11.18 13.58 6.87
CA VAL A 156 -12.47 13.09 6.38
C VAL A 156 -13.18 12.34 7.50
N PRO A 157 -14.34 12.82 8.00
CA PRO A 157 -15.05 12.14 9.09
C PRO A 157 -15.33 10.66 8.83
N GLU A 158 -15.75 10.29 7.62
CA GLU A 158 -16.06 8.90 7.27
C GLU A 158 -14.81 8.01 7.17
N ALA A 159 -13.62 8.58 6.99
CA ALA A 159 -12.36 7.85 7.13
C ALA A 159 -12.08 7.43 8.59
N ARG A 160 -12.93 7.79 9.55
CA ARG A 160 -12.88 7.37 10.97
C ARG A 160 -14.10 6.55 11.38
N SER A 161 -14.86 6.06 10.42
CA SER A 161 -16.04 5.22 10.65
C SER A 161 -15.68 3.93 11.38
N ASP A 162 -16.54 3.48 12.30
CA ASP A 162 -16.43 2.16 12.96
C ASP A 162 -16.47 1.00 11.97
N ASN A 163 -17.08 1.22 10.80
CA ASN A 163 -16.91 0.33 9.65
C ASN A 163 -15.54 0.56 9.02
N LEU A 164 -14.55 -0.24 9.42
CA LEU A 164 -13.16 -0.15 8.97
C LEU A 164 -13.00 -0.26 7.45
N PHE A 165 -13.83 -1.07 6.78
CA PHE A 165 -13.76 -1.19 5.32
C PHE A 165 -14.15 0.11 4.62
N LEU A 166 -15.13 0.83 5.17
CA LEU A 166 -15.51 2.15 4.69
C LEU A 166 -14.41 3.16 4.97
N ALA A 167 -13.86 3.16 6.18
CA ALA A 167 -12.78 4.06 6.57
C ALA A 167 -11.57 3.98 5.62
N GLU A 168 -11.06 2.77 5.38
CA GLU A 168 -9.95 2.51 4.44
C GLU A 168 -10.31 2.87 2.99
N SER A 169 -11.55 2.61 2.58
CA SER A 169 -12.01 2.95 1.23
C SER A 169 -12.10 4.46 1.00
N VAL A 170 -12.56 5.21 1.99
CA VAL A 170 -12.59 6.68 1.96
C VAL A 170 -11.16 7.23 1.87
N ALA A 171 -10.23 6.69 2.65
CA ALA A 171 -8.83 7.10 2.64
C ALA A 171 -8.14 6.85 1.28
N ASP A 172 -8.29 5.64 0.73
CA ASP A 172 -7.78 5.32 -0.61
C ASP A 172 -8.46 6.17 -1.71
N ALA A 173 -9.77 6.45 -1.60
CA ALA A 173 -10.48 7.30 -2.55
C ALA A 173 -9.99 8.75 -2.51
N PHE A 174 -9.76 9.29 -1.32
CA PHE A 174 -9.20 10.62 -1.12
C PHE A 174 -7.80 10.72 -1.73
N ALA A 175 -6.92 9.77 -1.43
CA ALA A 175 -5.59 9.71 -2.00
C ALA A 175 -5.61 9.59 -3.54
N ALA A 176 -6.57 8.83 -4.09
CA ALA A 176 -6.75 8.71 -5.53
C ALA A 176 -7.16 10.03 -6.18
N LEU A 177 -8.09 10.78 -5.59
CA LEU A 177 -8.49 12.08 -6.12
C LEU A 177 -7.37 13.12 -6.01
N ARG A 178 -6.63 13.16 -4.90
CA ARG A 178 -5.45 14.03 -4.75
C ARG A 178 -4.38 13.70 -5.79
N HIS A 179 -4.15 12.42 -6.06
CA HIS A 179 -3.25 11.99 -7.14
C HIS A 179 -3.71 12.53 -8.51
N LEU A 180 -4.98 12.35 -8.87
CA LEU A 180 -5.52 12.86 -10.14
C LEU A 180 -5.41 14.38 -10.25
N GLN A 181 -5.69 15.11 -9.17
CA GLN A 181 -5.54 16.56 -9.11
C GLN A 181 -4.10 17.02 -9.34
N ARG A 182 -3.14 16.35 -8.68
CA ARG A 182 -1.71 16.71 -8.74
C ARG A 182 -1.08 16.31 -10.08
N ASN A 183 -1.54 15.22 -10.69
CA ASN A 183 -0.95 14.62 -11.89
C ASN A 183 -1.81 14.79 -13.15
N LYS A 184 -2.64 15.85 -13.20
CA LYS A 184 -3.41 16.23 -14.39
C LYS A 184 -4.25 15.09 -14.98
N GLY A 185 -4.95 14.37 -14.08
CA GLY A 185 -5.83 13.28 -14.43
C GLY A 185 -5.13 11.95 -14.79
N ASP A 186 -3.83 11.78 -14.53
CA ASP A 186 -3.15 10.50 -14.76
C ASP A 186 -3.77 9.36 -13.91
N THR A 187 -4.36 8.38 -14.59
CA THR A 187 -5.04 7.24 -13.96
C THR A 187 -4.13 6.02 -13.78
N GLY A 188 -2.95 5.98 -14.41
CA GLY A 188 -2.14 4.77 -14.51
C GLY A 188 -1.75 4.20 -13.15
N PHE A 189 -1.38 5.07 -12.21
CA PHE A 189 -1.05 4.68 -10.84
C PHE A 189 -2.27 4.14 -10.08
N ILE A 190 -3.44 4.75 -10.26
CA ILE A 190 -4.68 4.36 -9.57
C ILE A 190 -5.18 3.00 -10.06
N GLU A 191 -5.03 2.72 -11.37
CA GLU A 191 -5.33 1.39 -11.91
C GLU A 191 -4.46 0.30 -11.27
N ASP A 192 -3.16 0.55 -11.14
CA ASP A 192 -2.23 -0.40 -10.55
C ASP A 192 -2.48 -0.57 -9.04
N MET A 193 -2.82 0.50 -8.34
CA MET A 193 -3.28 0.46 -6.96
C MET A 193 -4.54 -0.39 -6.78
N MET A 194 -5.56 -0.17 -7.62
CA MET A 194 -6.78 -0.98 -7.63
C MET A 194 -6.47 -2.47 -7.77
N LEU A 195 -5.58 -2.84 -8.69
CA LEU A 195 -5.15 -4.22 -8.92
C LEU A 195 -4.34 -4.77 -7.74
N ALA A 196 -3.45 -3.96 -7.15
CA ALA A 196 -2.63 -4.33 -6.01
C ALA A 196 -3.50 -4.60 -4.76
N ARG A 197 -4.51 -3.77 -4.50
CA ARG A 197 -5.49 -3.99 -3.41
C ARG A 197 -6.28 -5.29 -3.63
N ALA A 198 -6.76 -5.55 -4.84
CA ALA A 198 -7.47 -6.79 -5.16
C ALA A 198 -6.57 -8.02 -4.97
N ALA A 199 -5.33 -7.95 -5.43
CA ALA A 199 -4.35 -9.02 -5.22
C ALA A 199 -4.02 -9.21 -3.73
N GLY A 200 -3.93 -8.12 -2.95
CA GLY A 200 -3.81 -8.16 -1.50
C GLY A 200 -4.97 -8.93 -0.85
N THR A 201 -6.20 -8.64 -1.25
CA THR A 201 -7.40 -9.35 -0.78
C THR A 201 -7.45 -10.80 -1.19
N ALA A 202 -6.85 -11.20 -2.31
CA ALA A 202 -6.74 -12.61 -2.68
C ALA A 202 -5.62 -13.32 -1.91
N PHE A 203 -4.44 -12.73 -1.79
CA PHE A 203 -3.22 -13.45 -1.37
C PHE A 203 -2.77 -13.18 0.08
N ARG A 204 -3.18 -12.08 0.71
CA ARG A 204 -2.75 -11.74 2.08
C ARG A 204 -3.83 -12.07 3.10
N LYS A 205 -3.45 -12.61 4.26
CA LYS A 205 -4.36 -12.96 5.37
C LYS A 205 -5.23 -11.78 5.81
N ASN A 206 -4.63 -10.61 6.00
CA ASN A 206 -5.36 -9.41 6.42
C ASN A 206 -5.72 -8.46 5.25
N GLY A 207 -5.52 -8.89 3.99
CA GLY A 207 -5.72 -8.02 2.83
C GLY A 207 -7.17 -7.65 2.53
N ILE A 208 -8.13 -8.18 3.31
CA ILE A 208 -9.55 -7.86 3.17
C ILE A 208 -9.88 -6.45 3.68
N LEU A 209 -9.16 -5.96 4.70
CA LEU A 209 -9.42 -4.65 5.29
C LEU A 209 -9.20 -3.53 4.27
N ASN A 210 -8.19 -3.68 3.43
CA ASN A 210 -7.77 -2.67 2.47
C ASN A 210 -8.40 -2.91 1.09
N PHE A 211 -9.55 -3.62 1.01
CA PHE A 211 -10.19 -3.91 -0.27
C PHE A 211 -11.02 -2.73 -0.79
N SER A 212 -10.33 -1.71 -1.27
CA SER A 212 -10.89 -0.49 -1.87
C SER A 212 -11.07 -0.58 -3.38
N SER A 213 -10.73 -1.71 -4.02
CA SER A 213 -10.73 -1.85 -5.48
C SER A 213 -12.05 -1.48 -6.17
N PRO A 214 -13.25 -1.80 -5.65
CA PRO A 214 -14.51 -1.36 -6.26
C PRO A 214 -14.70 0.17 -6.25
N VAL A 215 -14.22 0.84 -5.20
CA VAL A 215 -14.27 2.31 -5.08
C VAL A 215 -13.29 2.95 -6.06
N LEU A 216 -12.05 2.44 -6.11
CA LEU A 216 -11.05 2.92 -7.07
C LEU A 216 -11.48 2.68 -8.52
N GLU A 217 -12.13 1.55 -8.82
CA GLU A 217 -12.70 1.27 -10.14
C GLU A 217 -13.74 2.32 -10.54
N LYS A 218 -14.62 2.71 -9.63
CA LYS A 218 -15.62 3.74 -9.90
C LYS A 218 -14.99 5.10 -10.18
N ILE A 219 -13.96 5.48 -9.42
CA ILE A 219 -13.19 6.72 -9.66
C ILE A 219 -12.57 6.70 -11.05
N LEU A 220 -11.97 5.58 -11.46
CA LEU A 220 -11.38 5.40 -12.79
C LEU A 220 -12.43 5.46 -13.91
N GLU A 221 -13.64 4.97 -13.67
CA GLU A 221 -14.76 5.10 -14.61
C GLU A 221 -15.20 6.56 -14.75
N ASP A 222 -15.34 7.27 -13.64
CA ASP A 222 -15.75 8.68 -13.63
C ASP A 222 -14.68 9.61 -14.19
N ALA A 223 -13.40 9.31 -14.02
CA ALA A 223 -12.29 10.11 -14.55
C ALA A 223 -12.33 10.25 -16.10
N LYS A 224 -13.09 9.39 -16.79
CA LYS A 224 -13.31 9.46 -18.24
C LYS A 224 -14.21 10.63 -18.65
N THR A 225 -15.02 11.14 -17.73
CA THR A 225 -16.05 12.16 -18.01
C THR A 225 -16.03 13.33 -17.02
N VAL A 226 -15.49 13.13 -15.81
CA VAL A 226 -15.38 14.11 -14.74
C VAL A 226 -13.95 14.64 -14.67
N ASN A 227 -13.80 15.97 -14.73
CA ASN A 227 -12.50 16.61 -14.56
C ASN A 227 -12.22 16.84 -13.06
N PHE A 228 -11.64 15.84 -12.41
CA PHE A 228 -11.29 15.89 -10.99
C PHE A 228 -10.20 16.93 -10.66
N GLU A 229 -9.40 17.37 -11.62
CA GLU A 229 -8.34 18.38 -11.40
C GLU A 229 -8.91 19.70 -10.88
N LYS A 230 -10.18 19.97 -11.17
CA LYS A 230 -10.87 21.22 -10.80
C LYS A 230 -11.63 21.12 -9.50
N PHE A 231 -11.69 19.95 -8.87
CA PHE A 231 -12.42 19.80 -7.61
C PHE A 231 -11.74 20.62 -6.52
N SER A 232 -12.52 21.45 -5.85
CA SER A 232 -12.15 22.00 -4.56
C SER A 232 -12.05 20.88 -3.52
N HIS A 233 -11.43 21.17 -2.38
CA HIS A 233 -11.36 20.19 -1.29
C HIS A 233 -12.75 19.72 -0.83
N ALA A 234 -13.71 20.63 -0.67
CA ALA A 234 -15.06 20.28 -0.25
C ALA A 234 -15.74 19.34 -1.27
N GLU A 235 -15.54 19.57 -2.57
CA GLU A 235 -16.02 18.68 -3.63
C GLU A 235 -15.29 17.33 -3.59
N THR A 236 -13.97 17.31 -3.34
CA THR A 236 -13.21 16.08 -3.14
C THR A 236 -13.80 15.27 -1.98
N VAL A 237 -13.93 15.86 -0.80
CA VAL A 237 -14.48 15.17 0.39
C VAL A 237 -15.89 14.66 0.13
N SER A 238 -16.77 15.51 -0.41
CA SER A 238 -18.14 15.12 -0.72
C SER A 238 -18.20 13.95 -1.71
N TYR A 239 -17.37 13.98 -2.76
CA TYR A 239 -17.35 12.94 -3.77
C TYR A 239 -16.78 11.62 -3.23
N VAL A 240 -15.66 11.65 -2.51
CA VAL A 240 -15.05 10.41 -1.98
C VAL A 240 -15.93 9.76 -0.91
N THR A 241 -16.57 10.55 -0.05
CA THR A 241 -17.50 10.03 0.95
C THR A 241 -18.70 9.36 0.27
N ALA A 242 -19.36 10.03 -0.68
CA ALA A 242 -20.50 9.47 -1.39
C ALA A 242 -20.13 8.20 -2.18
N THR A 243 -18.99 8.23 -2.87
CA THR A 243 -18.50 7.10 -3.67
C THR A 243 -18.13 5.92 -2.78
N ALA A 244 -17.40 6.12 -1.68
CA ALA A 244 -17.05 5.05 -0.77
C ALA A 244 -18.30 4.44 -0.10
N GLN A 245 -19.24 5.26 0.36
CA GLN A 245 -20.49 4.77 0.94
C GLN A 245 -21.30 3.88 -0.02
N GLN A 246 -21.29 4.21 -1.31
CA GLN A 246 -22.02 3.46 -2.32
C GLN A 246 -21.29 2.19 -2.78
N TYR A 247 -19.96 2.24 -2.89
CA TYR A 247 -19.16 1.21 -3.57
C TYR A 247 -18.27 0.36 -2.66
N THR A 248 -18.11 0.72 -1.37
CA THR A 248 -17.48 -0.17 -0.39
C THR A 248 -18.36 -1.40 -0.18
N PRO A 249 -17.86 -2.62 -0.43
CA PRO A 249 -18.66 -3.81 -0.21
C PRO A 249 -18.97 -4.00 1.28
N ASP A 250 -20.17 -4.47 1.60
CA ASP A 250 -20.53 -4.78 2.98
C ASP A 250 -19.69 -5.96 3.53
N GLY A 251 -19.65 -6.08 4.86
CA GLY A 251 -18.84 -7.11 5.53
C GLY A 251 -19.23 -8.54 5.13
N ALA A 252 -20.49 -8.80 4.78
CA ALA A 252 -20.94 -10.11 4.33
C ALA A 252 -20.37 -10.46 2.94
N THR A 253 -20.43 -9.51 2.02
CA THR A 253 -19.88 -9.60 0.67
C THR A 253 -18.37 -9.78 0.71
N LEU A 254 -17.67 -9.00 1.54
CA LEU A 254 -16.24 -9.15 1.76
C LEU A 254 -15.90 -10.53 2.35
N GLY A 255 -16.63 -10.95 3.37
CA GLY A 255 -16.43 -12.26 4.00
C GLY A 255 -16.59 -13.42 3.01
N LYS A 256 -17.56 -13.33 2.09
CA LYS A 256 -17.78 -14.31 1.02
C LYS A 256 -16.64 -14.30 -0.01
N LEU A 257 -16.21 -13.10 -0.43
CA LEU A 257 -15.08 -12.92 -1.34
C LEU A 257 -13.79 -13.51 -0.74
N TYR A 258 -13.53 -13.20 0.53
CA TYR A 258 -12.36 -13.67 1.25
C TYR A 258 -12.35 -15.19 1.39
N LYS A 259 -13.50 -15.81 1.70
CA LYS A 259 -13.66 -17.27 1.73
C LYS A 259 -13.42 -17.89 0.35
N SER A 260 -13.87 -17.25 -0.72
CA SER A 260 -13.64 -17.72 -2.09
C SER A 260 -12.16 -17.78 -2.46
N PHE A 261 -11.33 -16.95 -1.84
CA PHE A 261 -9.87 -16.95 -2.01
C PHE A 261 -9.10 -17.63 -0.87
N ALA A 262 -9.77 -18.35 0.05
CA ALA A 262 -9.12 -18.92 1.23
C ALA A 262 -7.94 -19.85 0.87
N ALA A 263 -8.06 -20.62 -0.21
CA ALA A 263 -7.01 -21.51 -0.70
C ALA A 263 -5.72 -20.77 -1.13
N LEU A 264 -5.78 -19.46 -1.36
CA LEU A 264 -4.68 -18.64 -1.84
C LEU A 264 -3.88 -17.93 -0.74
N LYS A 265 -4.20 -18.12 0.55
CA LYS A 265 -3.62 -17.33 1.65
C LYS A 265 -2.25 -17.81 2.14
N GLU A 266 -2.03 -19.12 2.14
CA GLU A 266 -0.82 -19.71 2.70
C GLU A 266 0.26 -19.93 1.64
N GLN A 267 -0.09 -20.64 0.57
CA GLN A 267 0.81 -20.96 -0.54
C GLN A 267 0.07 -20.83 -1.88
N PRO A 268 -0.31 -19.61 -2.29
CA PRO A 268 -1.05 -19.42 -3.54
C PRO A 268 -0.34 -20.04 -4.73
N GLN A 269 -0.99 -20.93 -5.47
CA GLN A 269 -0.51 -21.40 -6.78
C GLN A 269 -1.35 -20.75 -7.89
N LEU A 270 -0.74 -20.46 -9.04
CA LEU A 270 -1.46 -19.78 -10.13
C LEU A 270 -2.63 -20.62 -10.62
N LYS A 271 -2.46 -21.95 -10.64
CA LYS A 271 -3.53 -22.90 -10.95
C LYS A 271 -4.70 -22.81 -9.98
N ASP A 272 -4.48 -22.45 -8.72
CA ASP A 272 -5.54 -22.37 -7.72
C ASP A 272 -6.41 -21.13 -8.01
N LEU A 273 -5.78 -20.01 -8.36
CA LEU A 273 -6.50 -18.82 -8.82
C LEU A 273 -7.27 -19.11 -10.12
N GLN A 274 -6.65 -19.82 -11.08
CA GLN A 274 -7.32 -20.23 -12.31
C GLN A 274 -8.53 -21.13 -12.03
N ASN A 275 -8.39 -22.10 -11.13
CA ASN A 275 -9.47 -23.00 -10.71
C ASN A 275 -10.60 -22.20 -10.05
N ILE A 276 -10.30 -21.30 -9.13
CA ILE A 276 -11.30 -20.42 -8.50
C ILE A 276 -12.05 -19.63 -9.57
N VAL A 277 -11.35 -19.00 -10.52
CA VAL A 277 -11.97 -18.25 -11.62
C VAL A 277 -12.83 -19.13 -12.52
N ALA A 278 -12.43 -20.39 -12.73
CA ALA A 278 -13.16 -21.31 -13.60
C ALA A 278 -14.42 -21.91 -12.95
N THR A 279 -14.44 -22.08 -11.62
CA THR A 279 -15.46 -22.87 -10.92
C THR A 279 -16.30 -22.09 -9.92
N THR A 280 -15.89 -20.87 -9.54
CA THR A 280 -16.63 -20.09 -8.54
C THR A 280 -18.00 -19.65 -9.05
N GLY A 281 -19.03 -19.81 -8.21
CA GLY A 281 -20.35 -19.20 -8.41
C GLY A 281 -20.47 -17.79 -7.82
N ASP A 282 -19.40 -17.27 -7.20
CA ASP A 282 -19.38 -15.90 -6.67
C ASP A 282 -18.95 -14.91 -7.75
N ALA A 283 -19.86 -14.01 -8.13
CA ALA A 283 -19.62 -13.00 -9.15
C ALA A 283 -18.45 -12.04 -8.82
N ASN A 284 -18.24 -11.71 -7.55
CA ASN A 284 -17.14 -10.86 -7.12
C ASN A 284 -15.81 -11.60 -7.19
N ALA A 285 -15.78 -12.85 -6.74
CA ALA A 285 -14.58 -13.69 -6.86
C ALA A 285 -14.21 -13.92 -8.32
N LEU A 286 -15.20 -14.11 -9.19
CA LEU A 286 -15.03 -14.24 -10.64
C LEU A 286 -14.46 -12.95 -11.25
N LYS A 287 -15.08 -11.79 -10.98
CA LYS A 287 -14.65 -10.48 -11.50
C LYS A 287 -13.21 -10.17 -11.10
N TRP A 288 -12.93 -10.17 -9.80
CA TRP A 288 -11.62 -9.78 -9.28
C TRP A 288 -10.56 -10.84 -9.55
N GLY A 289 -10.92 -12.14 -9.50
CA GLY A 289 -10.03 -13.22 -9.86
C GLY A 289 -9.55 -13.12 -11.32
N LYS A 290 -10.44 -12.80 -12.27
CA LYS A 290 -10.07 -12.56 -13.68
C LYS A 290 -9.12 -11.37 -13.83
N ARG A 291 -9.38 -10.26 -13.15
CA ARG A 291 -8.52 -9.06 -13.19
C ARG A 291 -7.13 -9.34 -12.63
N ILE A 292 -7.06 -10.01 -11.48
CA ILE A 292 -5.78 -10.41 -10.86
C ILE A 292 -5.03 -11.34 -11.81
N LEU A 293 -5.70 -12.33 -12.40
CA LEU A 293 -5.08 -13.26 -13.35
C LEU A 293 -4.50 -12.53 -14.57
N GLN A 294 -5.27 -11.62 -15.17
CA GLN A 294 -4.83 -10.81 -16.30
C GLN A 294 -3.64 -9.91 -15.92
N ALA A 295 -3.69 -9.27 -14.75
CA ALA A 295 -2.62 -8.41 -14.25
C ALA A 295 -1.33 -9.21 -13.98
N LEU A 296 -1.42 -10.43 -13.46
CA LEU A 296 -0.26 -11.33 -13.28
C LEU A 296 0.32 -11.82 -14.62
N GLN A 297 -0.52 -12.05 -15.63
CA GLN A 297 -0.09 -12.47 -16.98
C GLN A 297 0.63 -11.35 -17.72
N THR A 298 0.14 -10.12 -17.59
CA THR A 298 0.71 -8.91 -18.19
C THR A 298 1.83 -8.29 -17.34
N SER A 299 2.14 -8.87 -16.18
CA SER A 299 3.13 -8.37 -15.21
C SER A 299 2.84 -6.96 -14.67
N ARG A 300 1.57 -6.50 -14.75
CA ARG A 300 1.11 -5.26 -14.12
C ARG A 300 1.11 -5.32 -12.59
N ILE A 301 1.07 -6.51 -11.99
CA ILE A 301 1.28 -6.69 -10.55
C ILE A 301 2.39 -7.73 -10.32
N PRO A 302 3.17 -7.60 -9.24
CA PRO A 302 4.22 -8.56 -8.94
C PRO A 302 3.60 -9.92 -8.64
N LYS A 303 4.28 -10.97 -9.07
CA LYS A 303 3.93 -12.33 -8.64
C LYS A 303 4.27 -12.47 -7.15
N PRO A 304 3.35 -12.96 -6.29
CA PRO A 304 3.67 -13.40 -4.94
C PRO A 304 4.93 -14.26 -4.91
N ALA A 305 5.76 -14.14 -3.87
CA ALA A 305 7.08 -14.79 -3.81
C ALA A 305 7.01 -16.30 -4.08
N ASN A 306 5.99 -16.96 -3.54
CA ASN A 306 5.73 -18.37 -3.70
C ASN A 306 5.22 -18.77 -5.11
N LEU A 307 4.74 -17.81 -5.93
CA LEU A 307 4.46 -18.00 -7.36
C LEU A 307 5.70 -17.84 -8.26
N ARG A 308 6.85 -17.39 -7.71
CA ARG A 308 8.09 -17.22 -8.49
C ARG A 308 8.89 -18.53 -8.61
N HIS A 309 8.67 -19.50 -7.71
CA HIS A 309 9.53 -20.67 -7.55
C HIS A 309 9.44 -21.76 -8.65
N ASP A 310 8.38 -21.80 -9.46
CA ASP A 310 8.22 -22.84 -10.50
C ASP A 310 9.29 -22.77 -11.60
N LYS A 311 9.84 -21.57 -11.88
CA LYS A 311 10.90 -21.40 -12.88
C LYS A 311 12.29 -21.70 -12.32
N ASP A 312 12.57 -21.28 -11.09
CA ASP A 312 13.89 -21.45 -10.47
C ASP A 312 14.18 -22.91 -10.11
N GLN A 313 13.15 -23.69 -9.72
CA GLN A 313 13.31 -25.11 -9.47
C GLN A 313 13.56 -25.90 -10.76
N LYS A 314 12.87 -25.57 -11.86
CA LYS A 314 13.12 -26.18 -13.18
C LYS A 314 14.51 -25.83 -13.72
N GLN A 315 14.98 -24.61 -13.54
CA GLN A 315 16.36 -24.23 -13.91
C GLN A 315 17.40 -24.95 -13.05
N LYS A 316 17.21 -25.07 -11.74
CA LYS A 316 18.11 -25.84 -10.86
C LYS A 316 18.10 -27.35 -11.14
N GLN A 317 16.95 -27.92 -11.50
CA GLN A 317 16.86 -29.33 -11.94
C GLN A 317 17.55 -29.55 -13.29
N ASN A 318 17.39 -28.61 -14.25
CA ASN A 318 18.08 -28.67 -15.54
C ASN A 318 19.59 -28.43 -15.46
N GLN A 319 20.07 -27.67 -14.46
CA GLN A 319 21.50 -27.54 -14.18
C GLN A 319 22.07 -28.82 -13.53
N LYS A 320 21.32 -29.47 -12.63
CA LYS A 320 21.73 -30.76 -12.04
C LYS A 320 21.75 -31.91 -13.04
N SER A 321 20.90 -31.90 -14.07
CA SER A 321 20.90 -32.93 -15.13
C SER A 321 22.00 -32.73 -16.18
N ARG A 322 22.50 -31.51 -16.36
CA ARG A 322 23.64 -31.22 -17.27
C ARG A 322 25.03 -31.48 -16.66
N GLY A 323 25.14 -31.59 -15.34
CA GLY A 323 26.41 -31.83 -14.64
C GLY A 323 26.90 -33.29 -14.57
N LYS A 324 26.23 -34.24 -15.24
CA LYS A 324 26.58 -35.68 -15.21
C LYS A 324 27.24 -36.21 -16.50
N TYR A 325 27.83 -35.35 -17.33
CA TYR A 325 28.73 -35.82 -18.38
C TYR A 325 30.16 -35.93 -17.83
N ARG A 326 30.52 -37.10 -17.29
CA ARG A 326 31.93 -37.45 -17.06
C ARG A 326 32.54 -37.78 -18.44
N PRO A 327 33.56 -37.07 -18.93
CA PRO A 327 34.29 -37.50 -20.11
C PRO A 327 34.90 -38.86 -19.81
N GLY A 328 34.62 -39.82 -20.68
CA GLY A 328 35.11 -41.19 -20.59
C GLY A 328 36.63 -41.24 -20.54
N LEU A 329 37.11 -42.22 -19.77
CA LEU A 329 38.48 -42.69 -19.73
C LEU A 329 39.12 -42.70 -21.13
N THR A 330 40.21 -41.97 -21.30
CA THR A 330 41.15 -42.22 -22.40
C THR A 330 42.02 -43.42 -22.01
N CYS A 331 41.88 -44.50 -22.78
CA CYS A 331 42.75 -45.67 -22.74
C CYS A 331 44.19 -45.26 -23.04
N SER A 332 45.11 -45.54 -22.12
CA SER A 332 46.55 -45.61 -22.40
C SER A 332 46.85 -46.93 -23.10
N GLY A 333 47.13 -46.87 -24.41
CA GLY A 333 47.58 -48.00 -25.21
C GLY A 333 48.97 -47.75 -25.77
N LYS A 334 49.92 -48.55 -25.26
CA LYS A 334 51.29 -48.86 -25.74
C LYS A 334 52.35 -47.77 -25.75
#